data_AF-A0A2E5RXT4-F1
#
_entry.id   AF-A0A2E5RXT4-F1
#
_cell.length_a   1.000
_cell.length_b   1.000
_cell.length_c   1.000
_cell.angle_alpha   90.00
_cell.angle_beta   90.00
_cell.angle_gamma   90.00
#
_symmetry.space_group_name_H-M   'P 1'
#
loop_
_entity.id
_entity.type
_entity.pdbx_description
1 polymer ?
#
loop_
_entity_poly.entity_id
_entity_poly.type
_entity_poly.pdbx_seq_one_letter_code
_entity_poly.pdbx_strand_id
1 'polypeptide(L)'
;MQEMGDNQKPVETRIIQWDGREIQIQEVVHRGWEGILYRIQNEDRYLLAFLEWRNGGYLERFRPLHGTELDQWLNEPDAGRNN
;
A
#
# COMPACT_ATOMS: atom_id res chain seq x y z
N MET A 1 -26.62 19.47 -3.39
CA MET A 1 -25.15 19.41 -3.45
C MET A 1 -24.82 17.94 -3.60
N GLN A 2 -24.19 17.57 -4.72
CA GLN A 2 -24.02 16.19 -5.14
C GLN A 2 -23.06 15.48 -4.17
N GLU A 3 -23.53 14.38 -3.59
CA GLU A 3 -22.72 13.39 -2.88
C GLU A 3 -21.70 12.83 -3.88
N MET A 4 -20.46 13.36 -3.82
CA MET A 4 -19.38 12.92 -4.69
C MET A 4 -18.79 11.64 -4.10
N GLY A 5 -19.32 10.52 -4.61
CA GLY A 5 -18.66 9.23 -4.77
C GLY A 5 -17.86 8.73 -3.56
N ASP A 6 -18.44 7.73 -2.87
CA ASP A 6 -17.65 6.64 -2.30
C ASP A 6 -16.67 6.13 -3.37
N ASN A 7 -15.48 6.70 -3.38
CA ASN A 7 -14.34 6.25 -4.15
C ASN A 7 -13.92 4.92 -3.50
N GLN A 8 -14.68 3.86 -3.79
CA GLN A 8 -14.45 2.50 -3.34
C GLN A 8 -13.07 2.10 -3.82
N LYS A 9 -12.05 2.42 -3.00
CA LYS A 9 -10.73 1.85 -3.12
C LYS A 9 -10.92 0.33 -3.14
N PRO A 10 -10.32 -0.38 -4.09
CA PRO A 10 -10.51 -1.81 -4.19
C PRO A 10 -10.12 -2.45 -2.84
N VAL A 11 -11.12 -3.07 -2.19
CA VAL A 11 -10.94 -3.83 -0.96
C VAL A 11 -10.20 -5.11 -1.33
N GLU A 12 -8.88 -5.01 -1.43
CA GLU A 12 -8.01 -6.15 -1.71
C GLU A 12 -7.68 -6.84 -0.39
N THR A 13 -8.53 -7.80 0.00
CA THR A 13 -8.28 -8.62 1.19
C THR A 13 -7.40 -9.80 0.83
N ARG A 14 -6.13 -9.76 1.25
CA ARG A 14 -5.17 -10.86 1.07
C ARG A 14 -4.32 -11.09 2.31
N ILE A 15 -3.90 -12.34 2.52
CA ILE A 15 -2.99 -12.73 3.59
C ILE A 15 -1.58 -12.82 3.00
N ILE A 16 -0.61 -12.14 3.62
CA ILE A 16 0.81 -12.23 3.27
C ILE A 16 1.61 -12.77 4.47
N GLN A 17 2.71 -13.46 4.18
CA GLN A 17 3.69 -13.85 5.19
C GLN A 17 4.80 -12.79 5.21
N TRP A 18 4.94 -12.07 6.31
CA TRP A 18 5.99 -11.07 6.49
C TRP A 18 6.60 -11.15 7.88
N ASP A 19 7.93 -11.14 7.94
CA ASP A 19 8.70 -11.27 9.19
C ASP A 19 8.30 -12.50 10.04
N GLY A 20 7.91 -13.59 9.38
CA GLY A 20 7.42 -14.81 10.04
C GLY A 20 6.02 -14.70 10.65
N ARG A 21 5.25 -13.66 10.28
CA ARG A 21 3.88 -13.40 10.76
C ARG A 21 2.92 -13.33 9.59
N GLU A 22 1.68 -13.74 9.83
CA GLU A 22 0.58 -13.59 8.88
C GLU A 22 0.00 -12.18 9.02
N ILE A 23 0.08 -11.39 7.95
CA ILE A 23 -0.54 -10.07 7.89
C ILE A 23 -1.74 -10.12 6.94
N GLN A 24 -2.88 -9.69 7.45
CA GLN A 24 -4.08 -9.46 6.66
C GLN A 24 -4.08 -8.04 6.11
N ILE A 25 -3.94 -7.93 4.80
CA ILE A 25 -4.16 -6.69 4.08
C ILE A 25 -5.67 -6.49 3.92
N GLN A 26 -6.15 -5.28 4.21
CA GLN A 26 -7.55 -4.89 4.09
C GLN A 26 -7.83 -4.21 2.75
N GLU A 27 -7.01 -3.23 2.40
CA GLU A 27 -7.20 -2.38 1.22
C GLU A 27 -5.85 -1.89 0.67
N VAL A 28 -5.85 -1.59 -0.63
CA VAL A 28 -4.77 -0.82 -1.25
C VAL A 28 -5.10 0.66 -1.10
N VAL A 29 -4.30 1.35 -0.31
CA VAL A 29 -4.53 2.76 0.03
C VAL A 29 -4.02 3.67 -1.08
N HIS A 30 -2.87 3.32 -1.66
CA HIS A 30 -2.18 4.09 -2.69
C HIS A 30 -1.22 3.21 -3.51
N ARG A 31 -0.96 3.54 -4.78
CA ARG A 31 0.01 2.85 -5.66
C ARG A 31 0.94 3.88 -6.29
N GLY A 32 2.15 3.97 -5.77
CA GLY A 32 3.20 4.85 -6.28
C GLY A 32 4.23 4.12 -7.13
N TRP A 33 5.16 4.88 -7.69
CA TRP A 33 6.30 4.34 -8.46
C TRP A 33 7.30 3.60 -7.55
N GLU A 34 7.44 4.02 -6.30
CA GLU A 34 8.29 3.35 -5.30
C GLU A 34 7.67 2.04 -4.76
N GLY A 35 6.35 1.85 -4.92
CA GLY A 35 5.64 0.74 -4.28
C GLY A 35 4.14 0.96 -4.04
N ILE A 36 3.56 0.04 -3.28
CA ILE A 36 2.12 -0.03 -2.99
C ILE A 36 1.92 0.13 -1.48
N LEU A 37 1.09 1.09 -1.09
CA LEU A 37 0.70 1.31 0.29
C LEU A 37 -0.54 0.47 0.62
N TYR A 38 -0.41 -0.40 1.62
CA TYR A 38 -1.48 -1.25 2.11
C TYR A 38 -1.92 -0.85 3.51
N ARG A 39 -3.22 -0.99 3.78
CA ARG A 39 -3.76 -0.94 5.15
C ARG A 39 -3.88 -2.35 5.70
N ILE A 40 -3.45 -2.54 6.94
CA ILE A 40 -3.57 -3.83 7.64
C ILE A 40 -4.96 -3.88 8.30
N GLN A 41 -5.65 -5.03 8.21
CA GLN A 41 -7.02 -5.18 8.74
C GLN A 41 -7.07 -5.13 10.27
N ASN A 42 -6.08 -5.70 10.94
CA ASN A 42 -6.07 -5.89 12.39
C ASN A 42 -5.22 -4.85 13.13
N GLU A 43 -4.64 -3.90 12.42
CA GLU A 43 -3.78 -2.85 13.00
C GLU A 43 -4.13 -1.51 12.37
N ASP A 44 -4.14 -0.43 13.16
CA ASP A 44 -4.22 0.94 12.62
C ASP A 44 -2.84 1.38 12.08
N ARG A 45 -2.29 0.54 11.19
CA ARG A 45 -0.96 0.65 10.63
C ARG A 45 -0.99 0.39 9.13
N TYR A 46 0.01 0.96 8.47
CA TYR A 46 0.19 0.85 7.04
C TYR A 46 1.49 0.12 6.72
N LEU A 47 1.47 -0.61 5.62
CA LEU A 47 2.58 -1.40 5.14
C LEU A 47 2.90 -0.96 3.71
N LEU A 48 4.15 -0.56 3.47
CA LEU A 48 4.61 -0.32 2.11
C LEU A 48 5.20 -1.59 1.52
N ALA A 49 4.69 -2.00 0.37
CA ALA A 49 5.27 -3.04 -0.44
C ALA A 49 6.04 -2.44 -1.62
N PHE A 50 7.33 -2.73 -1.74
CA PHE A 50 8.10 -2.39 -2.92
C PHE A 50 8.41 -3.65 -3.72
N LEU A 51 8.31 -3.54 -5.05
CA LEU A 51 8.54 -4.62 -5.99
C LEU A 51 10.01 -4.61 -6.41
N GLU A 52 10.79 -5.56 -5.93
CA GLU A 52 12.19 -5.73 -6.31
C GLU A 52 12.31 -6.86 -7.34
N TRP A 53 12.85 -6.61 -8.53
CA TRP A 53 13.06 -7.69 -9.51
C TRP A 53 14.22 -8.59 -9.08
N ARG A 54 13.94 -9.87 -8.80
CA ARG A 54 14.94 -10.89 -8.48
C ARG A 54 14.60 -12.22 -9.13
N ASN A 55 15.61 -12.92 -9.64
CA ASN A 55 15.49 -14.29 -10.17
C ASN A 55 14.36 -14.47 -11.20
N GLY A 56 14.10 -13.47 -12.04
CA GLY A 56 13.08 -13.55 -13.09
C GLY A 56 11.64 -13.32 -12.63
N GLY A 57 11.42 -12.80 -11.43
CA GLY A 57 10.11 -12.37 -10.94
C GLY A 57 10.20 -11.14 -10.03
N TYR A 58 9.04 -10.61 -9.64
CA TYR A 58 8.96 -9.55 -8.65
C TYR A 58 8.94 -10.16 -7.24
N LEU A 59 9.84 -9.70 -6.39
CA LEU A 59 9.86 -9.94 -4.96
C LEU A 59 9.18 -8.76 -4.27
N GLU A 60 8.03 -9.01 -3.64
CA GLU A 60 7.39 -8.03 -2.76
C GLU A 60 8.16 -7.98 -1.43
N ARG A 61 8.81 -6.85 -1.17
CA ARG A 61 9.41 -6.57 0.13
C ARG A 61 8.53 -5.57 0.86
N PHE A 62 8.24 -5.87 2.11
CA PHE A 62 7.37 -5.04 2.91
C PHE A 62 8.16 -4.32 4.00
N ARG A 63 7.78 -3.07 4.27
CA ARG A 63 8.26 -2.28 5.41
C ARG A 63 7.08 -1.58 6.11
N PRO A 64 7.10 -1.44 7.44
CA PRO A 64 6.11 -0.64 8.13
C PRO A 64 6.34 0.84 7.82
N LEU A 65 5.27 1.60 7.66
CA LEU A 65 5.32 3.06 7.51
C LEU A 65 4.89 3.74 8.81
N HIS A 66 5.62 4.78 9.21
CA HIS A 66 5.36 5.50 10.44
C HIS A 66 5.25 7.01 10.22
N GLY A 67 4.32 7.65 10.94
CA GLY A 67 4.23 9.10 11.09
C GLY A 67 4.34 9.88 9.78
N THR A 68 5.42 10.65 9.66
CA THR A 68 5.70 11.56 8.53
C THR A 68 5.95 10.85 7.19
N GLU A 69 6.36 9.58 7.18
CA GLU A 69 6.55 8.83 5.93
C GLU A 69 5.20 8.44 5.32
N LEU A 70 4.22 8.09 6.16
CA LEU A 70 2.86 7.81 5.73
C LEU A 70 2.23 9.05 5.12
N ASP A 71 2.38 10.21 5.79
CA ASP A 71 1.83 11.47 5.31
C ASP A 71 2.42 11.85 3.94
N GLN A 72 3.73 11.69 3.76
CA GLN A 72 4.38 11.89 2.46
C GLN A 72 3.78 10.98 1.38
N TRP A 73 3.59 9.69 1.67
CA TRP A 73 3.01 8.73 0.73
C TRP A 73 1.53 8.99 0.40
N LEU A 74 0.75 9.45 1.37
CA LEU A 74 -0.66 9.80 1.15
C LEU A 74 -0.82 11.11 0.37
N ASN A 75 0.14 12.02 0.52
CA ASN A 75 0.14 13.33 -0.13
C ASN A 75 1.03 13.38 -1.38
N GLU A 76 1.69 12.29 -1.76
CA GLU A 76 2.57 12.28 -2.93
C GLU A 76 1.72 12.50 -4.19
N PRO A 77 1.95 13.60 -4.94
CA PRO A 77 1.11 13.94 -6.09
C PRO A 77 1.34 13.04 -7.31
N ASP A 78 2.31 12.11 -7.24
CA ASP A 78 2.90 11.39 -8.38
C ASP A 78 2.78 9.85 -8.30
N ALA A 79 1.64 9.34 -7.83
CA ALA A 79 1.24 7.94 -8.05
C ALA A 79 0.86 7.64 -9.52
N GLY A 80 1.76 7.99 -10.44
CA GLY A 80 1.62 7.75 -11.86
C GLY A 80 1.00 8.90 -12.64
N ARG A 81 1.45 10.14 -12.42
CA ARG A 81 1.10 11.25 -13.31
C ARG A 81 2.32 12.06 -13.76
N ASN A 82 3.31 11.36 -14.32
CA ASN A 82 4.18 12.00 -15.30
C ASN A 82 3.37 12.24 -16.59
N ASN A 83 3.09 13.52 -16.83
CA ASN A 83 2.53 14.08 -18.06
C ASN A 83 3.63 14.38 -19.06
#